data_AF-A0A4R7D899-F1
#
_entry.id   AF-A0A4R7D899-F1
#
_cell.length_a   1.000
_cell.length_b   1.000
_cell.length_c   1.000
_cell.angle_alpha   90.00
_cell.angle_beta   90.00
_cell.angle_gamma   90.00
#
_symmetry.space_group_name_H-M   'P 1'
#
loop_
_entity.id
_entity.type
_entity.pdbx_description
1 polymer ?
#
loop_
_entity_poly.entity_id
_entity_poly.type
_entity_poly.pdbx_seq_one_letter_code
_entity_poly.pdbx_strand_id
1 'polypeptide(L)'
;MDRMELVKTGESILTTTVLDGLYRASYWLVSYREKIVGVALYHNSNKHCTLALVSDKNGEKQMLGHFRDGYPVPDKEFYELHKIYDWAFQK
;
A
#
# COMPACT_ATOMS: atom_id res chain seq x y z
N MET A 1 -5.63 8.15 11.28
CA MET A 1 -5.44 6.90 10.53
C MET A 1 -3.95 6.74 10.32
N ASP A 2 -3.39 5.76 11.00
CA ASP A 2 -2.01 5.32 10.85
C ASP A 2 -1.97 4.09 9.93
N ARG A 3 -0.84 3.88 9.25
CA ARG A 3 -0.58 2.68 8.44
C ARG A 3 -0.76 1.38 9.25
N MET A 4 -0.48 1.40 10.54
CA MET A 4 -0.60 0.23 11.42
C MET A 4 -2.06 -0.16 11.70
N GLU A 5 -3.01 0.75 11.50
CA GLU A 5 -4.44 0.53 11.69
C GLU A 5 -5.12 -0.03 10.42
N LEU A 6 -4.41 -0.11 9.30
CA LEU A 6 -4.96 -0.55 8.02
C LEU A 6 -5.08 -2.09 7.97
N VAL A 7 -6.21 -2.58 7.49
CA VAL A 7 -6.48 -4.02 7.37
C VAL A 7 -6.57 -4.40 5.90
N LYS A 8 -5.86 -5.47 5.49
CA LYS A 8 -5.94 -6.04 4.13
C LYS A 8 -7.36 -6.53 3.86
N THR A 9 -7.88 -6.27 2.66
CA THR A 9 -9.19 -6.75 2.23
C THR A 9 -9.08 -7.56 0.93
N GLY A 10 -9.82 -8.67 0.85
CA GLY A 10 -9.91 -9.49 -0.37
C GLY A 10 -8.64 -10.29 -0.66
N GLU A 11 -8.25 -10.33 -1.93
CA GLU A 11 -7.00 -10.94 -2.41
C GLU A 11 -5.96 -9.86 -2.77
N SER A 12 -4.69 -10.26 -2.88
CA SER A 12 -3.66 -9.35 -3.37
C SER A 12 -3.94 -8.97 -4.82
N ILE A 13 -3.92 -7.67 -5.13
CA ILE A 13 -4.14 -7.13 -6.47
C ILE A 13 -2.97 -7.48 -7.39
N LEU A 14 -1.75 -7.31 -6.87
CA LEU A 14 -0.52 -7.59 -7.59
C LEU A 14 0.53 -8.09 -6.60
N THR A 15 1.36 -9.01 -7.07
CA THR A 15 2.58 -9.42 -6.37
C THR A 15 3.75 -9.35 -7.34
N THR A 16 4.84 -8.70 -6.92
CA THR A 16 6.08 -8.61 -7.68
C THR A 16 7.27 -8.99 -6.80
N THR A 17 8.39 -9.32 -7.44
CA THR A 17 9.71 -9.39 -6.79
C THR A 17 10.48 -8.09 -7.08
N VAL A 18 11.18 -7.59 -6.07
CA VAL A 18 11.99 -6.35 -6.17
C VAL A 18 13.39 -6.57 -5.59
N LEU A 19 14.31 -5.67 -5.95
CA LEU A 19 15.73 -5.73 -5.59
C LEU A 19 16.32 -7.10 -5.93
N ASP A 20 16.29 -7.44 -7.23
CA ASP A 20 16.81 -8.71 -7.78
C ASP A 20 16.26 -9.99 -7.12
N GLY A 21 15.01 -9.92 -6.63
CA GLY A 21 14.32 -11.05 -6.02
C GLY A 21 14.53 -11.19 -4.51
N LEU A 22 15.26 -10.26 -3.88
CA LEU A 22 15.46 -10.25 -2.42
C LEU A 22 14.14 -10.08 -1.66
N TYR A 23 13.18 -9.35 -2.23
CA TYR A 23 11.92 -9.05 -1.55
C TYR A 23 10.70 -9.31 -2.44
N ARG A 24 9.62 -9.69 -1.76
CA ARG A 24 8.29 -9.80 -2.36
C ARG A 24 7.47 -8.57 -1.99
N ALA A 25 7.01 -7.85 -3.00
CA ALA A 25 6.10 -6.73 -2.86
C ALA A 25 4.68 -7.19 -3.21
N SER A 26 3.73 -6.97 -2.32
CA SER A 26 2.32 -7.31 -2.56
C SER A 26 1.42 -6.11 -2.27
N TYR A 27 0.52 -5.84 -3.21
CA TYR A 27 -0.40 -4.70 -3.20
C TYR A 27 -1.80 -5.17 -2.84
N TRP A 28 -2.46 -4.48 -1.93
CA TRP A 28 -3.76 -4.87 -1.38
C TRP A 28 -4.67 -3.66 -1.28
N LEU A 29 -5.98 -3.88 -1.49
CA LEU A 29 -6.98 -2.96 -0.95
C LEU A 29 -6.89 -2.99 0.58
N VAL A 30 -7.09 -1.83 1.20
CA VAL A 30 -7.09 -1.69 2.65
C VAL A 30 -8.32 -0.97 3.16
N SER A 31 -8.79 -1.42 4.32
CA SER A 31 -9.88 -0.81 5.06
C SER A 31 -9.44 -0.19 6.38
N TYR A 32 -10.19 0.82 6.80
CA TYR A 32 -10.15 1.41 8.12
C TYR A 32 -11.59 1.55 8.62
N ARG A 33 -11.88 0.98 9.80
CA ARG A 33 -13.24 0.94 10.38
C ARG A 33 -14.28 0.44 9.37
N GLU A 34 -14.02 -0.72 8.77
CA GLU A 34 -14.90 -1.42 7.81
C GLU A 34 -15.13 -0.71 6.47
N LYS A 35 -14.56 0.48 6.26
CA LYS A 35 -14.60 1.19 4.97
C LYS A 35 -13.31 0.97 4.20
N ILE A 36 -13.41 0.62 2.91
CA ILE A 36 -12.24 0.61 2.02
C ILE A 36 -11.77 2.06 1.83
N VAL A 37 -10.52 2.32 2.20
CA VAL A 37 -9.94 3.68 2.24
C VAL A 37 -8.75 3.85 1.31
N GLY A 38 -8.18 2.79 0.76
CA GLY A 38 -7.04 2.94 -0.14
C GLY A 38 -6.39 1.64 -0.56
N VAL A 39 -5.13 1.76 -0.98
CA VAL A 39 -4.26 0.67 -1.42
C VAL A 39 -2.98 0.69 -0.58
N ALA A 40 -2.48 -0.47 -0.19
CA ALA A 40 -1.24 -0.58 0.56
C ALA A 40 -0.28 -1.60 -0.04
N LEU A 41 1.01 -1.25 0.05
CA LEU A 41 2.16 -2.07 -0.30
C LEU A 41 2.71 -2.75 0.95
N TYR A 42 2.91 -4.06 0.86
CA TYR A 42 3.56 -4.88 1.89
C TYR A 42 4.82 -5.51 1.31
N HIS A 43 5.94 -5.31 1.99
CA HIS A 43 7.19 -6.04 1.70
C HIS A 43 7.32 -7.25 2.58
N ASN A 44 7.56 -8.40 1.96
CA ASN A 44 7.66 -9.69 2.63
C ASN A 44 6.42 -9.92 3.52
N SER A 45 6.41 -10.97 4.35
CA SER A 45 5.27 -11.26 5.23
C SER A 45 5.11 -10.25 6.38
N ASN A 46 5.45 -8.97 6.18
CA ASN A 46 5.33 -7.91 7.17
C ASN A 46 3.88 -7.77 7.64
N LYS A 47 3.73 -7.66 8.97
CA LYS A 47 2.44 -7.51 9.63
C LYS A 47 1.75 -6.18 9.27
N HIS A 48 2.55 -5.12 9.15
CA HIS A 48 2.10 -3.77 8.83
C HIS A 48 2.56 -3.37 7.42
N CYS A 49 1.78 -2.54 6.72
CA CYS A 49 2.17 -2.11 5.38
C CYS A 49 3.41 -1.22 5.42
N THR A 50 4.25 -1.35 4.40
CA THR A 50 5.41 -0.47 4.19
C THR A 50 4.94 0.92 3.81
N LEU A 51 4.02 0.98 2.85
CA LEU A 51 3.43 2.20 2.30
C LEU A 51 1.94 1.99 2.06
N ALA A 52 1.17 3.05 2.15
CA ALA A 52 -0.22 3.07 1.73
C ALA A 52 -0.56 4.41 1.09
N LEU A 53 -1.39 4.36 0.06
CA LEU A 53 -2.04 5.51 -0.53
C LEU A 53 -3.52 5.41 -0.19
N VAL A 54 -4.03 6.40 0.54
CA VAL A 54 -5.37 6.38 1.13
C VAL A 54 -6.10 7.68 0.87
N SER A 55 -7.43 7.64 0.85
CA SER A 55 -8.28 8.83 0.89
C SER A 55 -8.57 9.19 2.35
N ASP A 56 -8.36 10.45 2.71
CA ASP A 56 -8.79 10.97 3.99
C ASP A 56 -10.31 11.21 4.02
N LYS A 57 -10.81 11.76 5.14
CA LYS A 57 -12.24 12.08 5.33
C LYS A 57 -12.77 13.15 4.36
N ASN A 58 -11.89 14.00 3.81
CA ASN A 58 -12.23 15.05 2.86
C ASN A 58 -12.13 14.57 1.41
N GLY A 59 -11.70 13.32 1.18
CA GLY A 59 -11.47 12.80 -0.16
C GLY A 59 -10.05 13.08 -0.70
N GLU A 60 -9.16 13.64 0.11
CA GLU A 60 -7.80 13.98 -0.29
C GLU A 60 -6.89 12.76 -0.23
N LYS A 61 -6.02 12.60 -1.24
CA LYS A 61 -5.06 11.50 -1.30
C LYS A 61 -3.93 11.78 -0.31
N GLN A 62 -3.70 10.85 0.60
CA GLN A 62 -2.62 10.90 1.58
C GLN A 62 -1.74 9.65 1.43
N MET A 63 -0.42 9.84 1.49
CA MET A 63 0.54 8.75 1.55
C MET A 63 0.96 8.51 3.00
N LEU A 64 0.86 7.26 3.46
CA LEU A 64 1.29 6.81 4.77
C LEU A 64 2.47 5.86 4.61
N GLY A 65 3.60 6.12 5.27
CA GLY A 65 4.79 5.28 5.15
C GLY A 65 5.78 5.49 6.28
N HIS A 66 6.70 4.54 6.45
CA HIS A 66 7.81 4.66 7.39
C HIS A 66 9.13 4.30 6.72
N PHE A 67 9.91 5.32 6.38
CA PHE A 67 11.23 5.16 5.74
C PHE A 67 12.32 4.62 6.69
N ARG A 68 12.03 4.54 7.99
CA ARG A 68 13.00 4.14 9.02
C ARG A 68 13.07 2.63 9.29
N ASP A 69 12.20 1.81 8.68
CA ASP A 69 12.16 0.36 8.91
C ASP A 69 13.20 -0.43 8.07
N GLY A 70 14.15 0.24 7.41
CA GLY A 70 15.26 -0.42 6.70
C GLY A 70 14.91 -1.09 5.36
N TYR A 71 13.67 -0.96 4.89
CA TYR A 71 13.26 -1.44 3.56
C TYR A 71 13.39 -0.33 2.52
N PRO A 72 14.27 -0.46 1.51
CA PRO A 72 14.28 0.44 0.37
C PRO A 72 12.97 0.25 -0.38
N VAL A 73 12.29 1.36 -0.71
CA VAL A 73 11.14 1.37 -1.62
C VAL A 73 11.60 2.00 -2.92
N PRO A 74 11.80 1.25 -4.01
CA PRO A 74 12.15 1.81 -5.31
C PRO A 74 11.01 2.64 -5.90
N ASP A 75 11.34 3.65 -6.72
CA ASP A 75 10.39 4.52 -7.42
C ASP A 75 9.30 3.75 -8.19
N LYS A 76 9.66 2.59 -8.74
CA LYS A 76 8.72 1.70 -9.45
C LYS A 76 7.55 1.27 -8.56
N GLU A 77 7.78 1.06 -7.27
CA GLU A 77 6.71 0.64 -6.35
C GLU A 77 5.78 1.79 -6.01
N PHE A 78 6.30 3.01 -5.89
CA PHE A 78 5.46 4.21 -5.77
C PHE A 78 4.58 4.36 -7.00
N TYR A 79 5.16 4.23 -8.21
CA TYR A 79 4.40 4.33 -9.45
C TYR A 79 3.29 3.28 -9.55
N GLU A 80 3.59 2.02 -9.24
CA GLU A 80 2.60 0.95 -9.28
C GLU A 80 1.51 1.13 -8.21
N LEU A 81 1.88 1.59 -7.01
CA LEU A 81 0.91 1.90 -5.94
C LEU A 81 -0.09 2.99 -6.39
N HIS A 82 0.41 4.06 -7.02
CA HIS A 82 -0.42 5.12 -7.58
C HIS A 82 -1.36 4.61 -8.67
N LYS A 83 -0.83 3.84 -9.63
CA LYS A 83 -1.61 3.26 -10.73
C LYS A 83 -2.73 2.35 -10.22
N ILE A 84 -2.44 1.50 -9.24
CA ILE A 84 -3.44 0.61 -8.63
C ILE A 84 -4.51 1.42 -7.89
N TYR A 85 -4.11 2.46 -7.16
CA TYR A 85 -5.05 3.35 -6.49
C TYR A 85 -5.99 4.04 -7.48
N ASP A 86 -5.44 4.63 -8.53
CA ASP A 86 -6.24 5.36 -9.53
C ASP A 86 -7.21 4.42 -10.26
N TRP A 87 -6.79 3.20 -10.57
CA TRP A 87 -7.66 2.15 -11.09
C TRP A 87 -8.79 1.79 -10.12
N ALA A 88 -8.48 1.60 -8.83
CA ALA A 88 -9.45 1.14 -7.83
C ALA A 88 -10.47 2.22 -7.44
N PHE A 89 -10.09 3.50 -7.49
CA PHE A 89 -10.91 4.61 -6.99
C PHE A 89 -11.37 5.61 -8.06
N GLN A 90 -11.16 5.30 -9.36
CA GLN A 90 -11.63 6.06 -10.54
C GLN A 90 -11.94 7.53 -10.25
N LYS A 91 -10.89 8.35 -10.10
CA LYS A 91 -11.01 9.81 -10.12
C LYS A 91 -10.58 10.34 -11.47
#